data_AF-A0A7V8ZK17-F1
#
_entry.id   AF-A0A7V8ZK17-F1
#
_cell.length_a   1.000
_cell.length_b   1.000
_cell.length_c   1.000
_cell.angle_alpha   90.00
_cell.angle_beta   90.00
_cell.angle_gamma   90.00
#
_symmetry.space_group_name_H-M   'P 1'
#
loop_
_entity.id
_entity.type
_entity.pdbx_description
1 polymer ?
#
loop_
_entity_poly.entity_id
_entity_poly.type
_entity_poly.pdbx_seq_one_letter_code
_entity_poly.pdbx_strand_id
1 'polypeptide(L)' 'MLAFDLADGGAPELVRRALLEERLVVNATGPETVRLLPPLNVGEAEIDDALARLGRLVGSAPPSG' A
#
# COMPACT_ATOMS: atom_id res chain seq x y z
N MET A 1 -3.58 -13.83 1.88
CA MET A 1 -2.61 -13.12 1.02
C MET A 1 -3.39 -12.43 -0.08
N LEU A 2 -3.22 -11.12 -0.26
CA LEU A 2 -3.90 -10.34 -1.29
C LEU A 2 -2.87 -9.49 -2.04
N ALA A 3 -3.20 -9.11 -3.27
CA ALA A 3 -2.44 -8.15 -4.05
C ALA A 3 -3.37 -7.34 -4.96
N PHE A 4 -2.94 -6.16 -5.36
CA PHE A 4 -3.61 -5.34 -6.36
C PHE A 4 -2.58 -4.73 -7.31
N ASP A 5 -3.00 -4.44 -8.53
CA ASP A 5 -2.18 -3.82 -9.56
C ASP A 5 -2.49 -2.33 -9.69
N LEU A 6 -1.44 -1.55 -10.00
CA LEU A 6 -1.54 -0.16 -10.40
C LEU A 6 -1.47 -0.08 -11.93
N ALA A 7 -2.51 0.45 -12.57
CA ALA A 7 -2.65 0.45 -14.02
C ALA A 7 -1.48 1.13 -14.76
N ASP A 8 -0.88 2.15 -14.16
CA ASP A 8 0.23 2.93 -14.73
C ASP A 8 1.60 2.58 -14.09
N GLY A 9 1.67 1.48 -13.33
CA GLY A 9 2.84 1.12 -12.55
C GLY A 9 3.04 2.00 -11.30
N GLY A 10 4.29 2.11 -10.84
CA GLY A 10 4.64 2.92 -9.67
C GLY A 10 4.51 2.20 -8.31
N ALA A 11 4.35 0.88 -8.31
CA ALA A 11 4.23 0.09 -7.07
C ALA A 11 5.41 0.30 -6.09
N PRO A 12 6.69 0.39 -6.53
CA PRO A 12 7.80 0.67 -5.62
C PRO A 12 7.67 2.03 -4.92
N GLU A 13 7.21 3.06 -5.62
CA GLU A 13 7.04 4.39 -5.01
C GLU A 13 5.85 4.42 -4.06
N LEU A 14 4.72 3.80 -4.43
CA LEU A 14 3.58 3.68 -3.52
C LEU A 14 3.96 2.95 -2.23
N VAL A 15 4.72 1.85 -2.33
CA VAL A 15 5.21 1.08 -1.17
C VAL A 15 6.18 1.91 -0.31
N ARG A 16 7.06 2.70 -0.94
CA ARG A 16 7.95 3.62 -0.23
C ARG A 16 7.15 4.67 0.55
N ARG A 17 6.14 5.29 -0.08
CA ARG A 17 5.25 6.26 0.57
C ARG A 17 4.44 5.63 1.69
N ALA A 18 3.92 4.40 1.49
CA ALA A 18 3.22 3.65 2.53
C ALA A 18 4.07 3.49 3.79
N LEU A 19 5.37 3.18 3.63
CA LEU A 19 6.28 3.07 4.76
C LEU A 19 6.58 4.43 5.41
N LEU A 20 6.94 5.44 4.61
CA LEU A 20 7.47 6.71 5.11
C LEU A 20 6.38 7.67 5.63
N GLU A 21 5.25 7.75 4.93
CA GLU A 21 4.15 8.68 5.24
C GLU A 21 3.15 8.03 6.21
N GLU A 22 2.80 6.76 5.98
CA GLU A 22 1.68 6.11 6.68
C GLU A 22 2.10 5.05 7.69
N ARG A 23 3.41 4.76 7.80
CA ARG A 23 3.98 3.70 8.66
C ARG A 23 3.41 2.31 8.37
N LEU A 24 3.02 2.06 7.12
CA LEU A 24 2.45 0.81 6.65
C LEU A 24 3.49 0.02 5.86
N VAL A 25 3.87 -1.17 6.36
CA VAL A 25 4.82 -2.06 5.68
C VAL A 25 4.07 -2.94 4.68
N VAL A 26 4.28 -2.67 3.40
CA VAL A 26 3.79 -3.47 2.26
C VAL A 26 4.95 -3.74 1.31
N ASN A 27 4.73 -4.58 0.29
CA ASN A 27 5.80 -4.98 -0.61
C ASN A 27 5.36 -4.85 -2.08
N ALA A 28 6.24 -4.33 -2.93
CA ALA A 28 6.08 -4.40 -4.37
C ALA A 28 6.75 -5.67 -4.88
N THR A 29 6.02 -6.48 -5.65
CA THR A 29 6.57 -7.70 -6.29
C THR A 29 6.98 -7.46 -7.75
N GLY A 30 6.77 -6.25 -8.24
CA GLY A 30 7.08 -5.80 -9.59
C GLY A 30 6.75 -4.31 -9.74
N PRO A 31 6.76 -3.78 -10.98
CA PRO A 31 6.46 -2.38 -11.25
C PRO A 31 4.99 -2.01 -10.98
N GLU A 32 4.07 -2.96 -11.10
CA GLU A 32 2.61 -2.71 -11.04
C GLU A 32 1.97 -3.28 -9.76
N THR A 33 2.50 -4.39 -9.23
CA THR A 33 1.82 -5.15 -8.17
C THR A 33 2.27 -4.77 -6.76
N VAL A 34 1.30 -4.42 -5.90
CA VAL A 34 1.47 -4.26 -4.45
C VAL A 34 0.85 -5.43 -3.71
N ARG A 35 1.64 -6.06 -2.84
CA ARG A 35 1.25 -7.23 -2.05
C ARG A 35 0.94 -6.84 -0.60
N LEU A 36 -0.22 -7.29 -0.13
CA LEU A 36 -0.70 -7.16 1.24
C LEU A 36 -0.59 -8.49 1.97
N LEU A 37 0.24 -8.50 3.01
CA LEU A 37 0.56 -9.67 3.82
C LEU A 37 0.52 -9.32 5.31
N PRO A 38 -0.68 -9.01 5.86
CA PRO A 38 -0.78 -8.78 7.28
C PRO A 38 -0.55 -10.10 8.06
N PRO A 39 -0.16 -10.01 9.34
CA PRO A 39 -0.14 -11.16 10.24
C PRO A 39 -1.50 -11.86 10.31
N LEU A 40 -1.52 -13.18 10.55
CA LEU A 40 -2.78 -13.96 10.65
C LEU A 40 -3.60 -13.65 11.91
N ASN A 41 -3.01 -12.97 12.89
CA ASN A 41 -3.65 -12.54 14.12
C ASN A 41 -4.14 -11.09 14.09
N VAL A 42 -4.09 -10.42 12.92
CA VAL A 42 -4.63 -9.07 12.74
C VAL A 42 -6.16 -9.08 12.91
N GLY A 43 -6.71 -8.10 13.62
CA GLY A 43 -8.14 -7.91 13.82
C GLY A 43 -8.79 -6.96 12.81
N GLU A 44 -10.12 -6.91 12.81
CA GLU A 44 -10.91 -6.06 11.90
C GLU A 44 -10.54 -4.58 12.02
N ALA A 45 -10.42 -4.04 13.23
CA ALA A 45 -10.08 -2.63 13.44
C ALA A 45 -8.67 -2.27 12.93
N GLU A 46 -7.72 -3.21 13.00
CA GLU A 46 -6.37 -3.02 12.46
C GLU A 46 -6.36 -3.07 10.94
N ILE A 47 -7.21 -3.92 10.34
CA ILE A 47 -7.45 -3.94 8.89
C ILE A 47 -8.06 -2.61 8.44
N ASP A 48 -9.07 -2.11 9.14
CA ASP A 48 -9.71 -0.83 8.81
C ASP A 48 -8.72 0.35 8.88
N ASP A 49 -7.87 0.40 9.91
CA ASP A 49 -6.81 1.42 10.00
C ASP A 49 -5.81 1.30 8.85
N ALA A 50 -5.38 0.08 8.50
CA ALA A 50 -4.48 -0.16 7.38
C ALA A 50 -5.10 0.27 6.03
N LEU A 51 -6.39 -0.02 5.81
CA LEU A 51 -7.12 0.39 4.60
C LEU A 51 -7.30 1.91 4.54
N ALA A 52 -7.59 2.58 5.66
CA ALA A 52 -7.69 4.04 5.72
C ALA A 52 -6.35 4.73 5.39
N ARG A 53 -5.24 4.20 5.92
CA ARG A 53 -3.87 4.63 5.60
C ARG A 53 -3.56 4.47 4.11
N LEU A 54 -3.82 3.27 3.57
CA LEU A 54 -3.60 2.99 2.16
C LEU A 54 -4.46 3.91 1.27
N GLY A 55 -5.72 4.11 1.64
CA GLY A 55 -6.68 4.99 0.97
C GLY A 55 -6.19 6.43 0.78
N ARG A 56 -5.47 7.00 1.76
CA ARG A 56 -4.87 8.34 1.65
C ARG A 56 -3.83 8.44 0.55
N LEU A 57 -3.18 7.33 0.19
CA LEU A 57 -2.13 7.30 -0.81
C LEU A 57 -2.66 7.05 -2.22
N VAL A 58 -3.57 6.08 -2.39
CA VAL A 58 -4.13 5.72 -3.72
C VAL A 58 -5.07 6.79 -4.30
N GLY A 59 -5.64 7.66 -3.47
CA GLY A 59 -6.42 8.83 -3.94
C GLY A 59 -5.59 10.09 -4.21
N SER A 60 -4.29 10.08 -3.86
CA SER A 60 -3.39 11.22 -4.07
C SER A 60 -2.62 11.04 -5.37
N ALA A 61 -2.69 12.02 -6.28
CA ALA A 61 -1.83 12.02 -7.46
C ALA A 61 -0.35 12.01 -7.00
N PRO A 62 0.53 11.23 -7.66
CA PRO A 62 1.94 11.25 -7.30
C PRO A 62 2.51 12.67 -7.49
N PRO A 63 3.34 13.18 -6.56
CA PRO A 63 4.02 14.44 -6.78
C PRO A 63 4.93 14.30 -8.00
N SER A 64 4.73 15.18 -8.99
CA SER A 64 5.62 15.27 -10.15
C SER A 64 6.98 15.76 -9.67
N GLY A 65 7.99 14.88 -9.70
CA GLY A 65 9.38 15.17 -9.39
C GLY A 65 10.29 14.64 -10.49
#